data_AF-J3A3L7-F1
#
_entry.id   AF-J3A3L7-F1
#
_cell.length_a   1.000
_cell.length_b   1.000
_cell.length_c   1.000
_cell.angle_alpha   90.00
_cell.angle_beta   90.00
_cell.angle_gamma   90.00
#
_symmetry.space_group_name_H-M   'P 1'
#
loop_
_entity.id
_entity.type
_entity.pdbx_description
1 polymer ?
#
loop_
_entity_poly.entity_id
_entity_poly.type
_entity_poly.pdbx_seq_one_letter_code
_entity_poly.pdbx_strand_id
1 'polypeptide(L)'
;MAEAIHAGANSEDPDAARSIAAADAQPQDLLAAQAYLFVCPENLGTMTGMMKEMFDRCYYPLLGRVEGRPYATAIAAGSDGRGAQTQIDRIVTGWGGGGGGG
;
A
#
# COMPACT_ATOMS: atom_id res chain seq x y z
N MET A 1 -3.83 -14.57 -3.06
CA MET A 1 -3.09 -13.63 -3.94
C MET A 1 -1.87 -13.03 -3.23
N ALA A 2 -2.04 -12.38 -2.06
CA ALA A 2 -0.91 -11.91 -1.24
C ALA A 2 0.13 -12.99 -0.93
N GLU A 3 -0.31 -14.18 -0.50
CA GLU A 3 0.58 -15.31 -0.18
C GLU A 3 1.36 -15.83 -1.39
N ALA A 4 0.77 -15.83 -2.59
CA ALA A 4 1.45 -16.29 -3.81
C ALA A 4 2.55 -15.33 -4.26
N ILE A 5 2.32 -14.01 -4.12
CA ILE A 5 3.33 -13.00 -4.45
C ILE A 5 4.46 -13.01 -3.41
N HIS A 6 4.11 -13.19 -2.13
CA HIS A 6 5.10 -13.37 -1.07
C HIS A 6 5.97 -14.63 -1.29
N ALA A 7 5.35 -15.75 -1.66
CA ALA A 7 6.09 -16.99 -1.97
C ALA A 7 7.02 -16.83 -3.17
N GLY A 8 6.61 -16.10 -4.22
CA GLY A 8 7.42 -15.85 -5.41
C GLY A 8 8.57 -14.85 -5.20
N ALA A 9 8.40 -13.86 -4.33
CA ALA A 9 9.49 -12.97 -3.94
C ALA A 9 10.53 -13.69 -3.06
N ASN A 10 10.05 -14.56 -2.16
CA ASN A 10 10.90 -15.28 -1.21
C ASN A 10 11.54 -16.58 -1.75
N SER A 11 11.24 -16.97 -2.99
CA SER A 11 11.82 -18.18 -3.59
C SER A 11 13.32 -18.06 -3.88
N GLU A 12 13.86 -16.85 -4.03
CA GLU A 12 15.30 -16.60 -4.24
C GLU A 12 16.00 -16.03 -3.01
N ASP A 13 15.29 -15.25 -2.18
CA ASP A 13 15.76 -14.71 -0.91
C ASP A 13 14.63 -14.75 0.12
N PRO A 14 14.70 -15.60 1.16
CA PRO A 14 13.60 -15.82 2.10
C PRO A 14 13.21 -14.59 2.95
N ASP A 15 14.00 -13.52 2.94
CA ASP A 15 13.72 -12.25 3.62
C ASP A 15 13.31 -11.12 2.65
N ALA A 16 13.18 -11.40 1.34
CA ALA A 16 12.88 -10.40 0.31
C ALA A 16 11.48 -9.79 0.42
N ALA A 17 10.51 -10.53 0.98
CA ALA A 17 9.15 -10.05 1.20
C ALA A 17 8.63 -10.42 2.58
N ARG A 18 7.92 -9.47 3.20
CA ARG A 18 7.22 -9.66 4.47
C ARG A 18 5.73 -9.35 4.29
N SER A 19 4.88 -10.30 4.67
CA SER A 19 3.43 -10.09 4.72
C SER A 19 3.01 -9.55 6.10
N ILE A 20 2.25 -8.46 6.12
CA ILE A 20 1.76 -7.83 7.34
C ILE A 20 0.30 -7.50 7.13
N ALA A 21 -0.55 -7.85 8.09
CA ALA A 21 -1.96 -7.45 8.07
C ALA A 21 -2.07 -5.93 8.22
N ALA A 22 -3.02 -5.29 7.52
CA ALA A 22 -3.19 -3.84 7.58
C ALA A 22 -3.46 -3.32 9.01
N ALA A 23 -4.09 -4.16 9.86
CA ALA A 23 -4.29 -3.88 11.28
C ALA A 23 -2.97 -3.65 12.04
N ASP A 24 -1.96 -4.46 11.71
CA ASP A 24 -0.71 -4.54 12.45
C ASP A 24 0.39 -3.68 11.82
N ALA A 25 0.29 -3.37 10.53
CA ALA A 25 1.27 -2.58 9.79
C ALA A 25 1.49 -1.21 10.45
N GLN A 26 2.75 -0.90 10.74
CA GLN A 26 3.16 0.37 11.32
C GLN A 26 4.03 1.17 10.35
N PRO A 27 4.19 2.49 10.56
CA PRO A 27 5.01 3.32 9.69
C PRO A 27 6.44 2.82 9.52
N GLN A 28 7.05 2.26 10.58
CA GLN A 28 8.40 1.71 10.50
C GLN A 28 8.52 0.53 9.53
N ASP A 29 7.47 -0.28 9.38
CA ASP A 29 7.48 -1.40 8.43
C ASP A 29 7.51 -0.86 6.99
N LEU A 30 6.76 0.21 6.73
CA LEU A 30 6.78 0.87 5.43
C LEU A 30 8.12 1.56 5.19
N LEU A 31 8.67 2.27 6.18
CA LEU A 31 9.98 2.93 6.06
C LEU A 31 11.12 1.95 5.78
N ALA A 32 11.08 0.75 6.35
CA ALA A 32 12.09 -0.29 6.13
C ALA A 32 11.99 -0.96 4.75
N ALA A 33 10.80 -0.96 4.13
CA ALA A 33 10.59 -1.59 2.84
C ALA A 33 11.04 -0.73 1.65
N GLN A 34 11.52 -1.37 0.60
CA GLN A 34 11.98 -0.70 -0.63
C GLN A 34 10.87 -0.55 -1.68
N ALA A 35 9.86 -1.42 -1.62
CA ALA A 35 8.69 -1.43 -2.49
C ALA A 35 7.47 -1.92 -1.70
N TYR A 36 6.27 -1.63 -2.20
CA TYR A 36 5.02 -2.02 -1.53
C TYR A 36 4.10 -2.81 -2.45
N LEU A 37 3.36 -3.75 -1.86
CA LEU A 37 2.22 -4.38 -2.49
C LEU A 37 0.99 -4.25 -1.59
N PHE A 38 0.03 -3.43 -2.01
CA PHE A 38 -1.21 -3.23 -1.26
C PHE A 38 -2.27 -4.21 -1.73
N VAL A 39 -2.64 -5.15 -0.86
CA VAL A 39 -3.67 -6.16 -1.17
C VAL A 39 -4.92 -5.86 -0.36
N CYS A 40 -6.00 -5.45 -1.02
CA CYS A 40 -7.27 -5.14 -0.36
C CYS A 40 -8.47 -5.58 -1.18
N PRO A 41 -9.57 -6.02 -0.54
CA PRO A 41 -10.85 -6.17 -1.23
C PRO A 41 -11.40 -4.79 -1.62
N GLU A 42 -12.06 -4.70 -2.77
CA GLU A 42 -12.87 -3.54 -3.11
C GLU A 42 -14.21 -3.65 -2.38
N ASN A 43 -14.61 -2.59 -1.67
CA ASN A 43 -15.93 -2.53 -1.08
C ASN A 43 -16.67 -1.32 -1.64
N LEU A 44 -17.75 -1.56 -2.39
CA LEU A 44 -18.60 -0.51 -2.99
C LEU A 44 -17.80 0.56 -3.77
N GLY A 45 -16.81 0.17 -4.59
CA GLY A 45 -16.04 1.12 -5.41
C GLY A 45 -14.87 1.82 -4.72
N THR A 46 -14.65 1.60 -3.42
CA THR A 46 -13.63 2.34 -2.65
C THR A 46 -12.83 1.45 -1.71
N MET A 47 -11.67 1.96 -1.29
CA MET A 47 -10.93 1.38 -0.18
C MET A 47 -11.58 1.78 1.15
N THR A 48 -11.91 0.77 1.96
CA THR A 48 -12.54 0.96 3.28
C THR A 48 -11.91 0.03 4.32
N GLY A 49 -12.26 0.25 5.59
CA GLY A 49 -11.85 -0.61 6.71
C GLY A 49 -10.36 -0.50 7.04
N MET A 50 -9.78 -1.63 7.48
CA MET A 50 -8.41 -1.69 8.03
C MET A 50 -7.35 -1.12 7.10
N MET A 51 -7.54 -1.22 5.78
CA MET A 51 -6.58 -0.68 4.82
C MET A 51 -6.58 0.85 4.85
N LYS A 52 -7.77 1.47 4.89
CA LYS A 52 -7.89 2.92 5.01
C LYS A 52 -7.32 3.42 6.33
N GLU A 53 -7.60 2.72 7.42
CA GLU A 53 -7.05 3.04 8.74
C GLU A 53 -5.52 2.93 8.79
N MET A 54 -4.95 1.95 8.09
CA MET A 54 -3.49 1.82 7.93
C MET A 54 -2.90 3.02 7.18
N PHE A 55 -3.50 3.43 6.07
CA PHE A 55 -3.06 4.61 5.32
C PHE A 55 -3.17 5.88 6.17
N ASP A 56 -4.26 6.09 6.91
CA ASP A 56 -4.45 7.26 7.76
C ASP A 56 -3.42 7.33 8.89
N ARG A 57 -3.18 6.20 9.57
CA ARG A 57 -2.17 6.08 10.63
C ARG A 57 -0.76 6.34 10.09
N CYS A 58 -0.47 5.89 8.88
CA CYS A 58 0.86 6.01 8.29
C CYS A 58 1.08 7.30 7.49
N TYR A 59 0.05 8.07 7.19
CA TYR A 59 0.16 9.22 6.27
C TYR A 59 1.21 10.25 6.71
N TYR A 60 1.06 10.84 7.89
CA TYR A 60 1.99 11.87 8.38
C TYR A 60 3.38 11.32 8.72
N PRO A 61 3.53 10.16 9.37
CA PRO A 61 4.86 9.59 9.63
C PRO A 61 5.68 9.28 8.38
N LEU A 62 5.03 9.05 7.23
CA LEU A 62 5.68 8.73 5.96
C LEU A 62 5.86 9.94 5.04
N LEU A 63 5.20 11.05 5.34
CA LEU A 63 5.23 12.28 4.54
C LEU A 63 6.67 12.79 4.36
N GLY A 64 7.09 12.94 3.10
CA GLY A 64 8.43 13.36 2.68
C GLY A 64 9.53 12.32 2.91
N ARG A 65 9.21 11.08 3.31
CA ARG A 65 10.21 10.04 3.66
C ARG A 65 10.22 8.84 2.72
N VAL A 66 9.11 8.59 2.05
CA VAL A 66 8.93 7.43 1.16
C VAL A 66 8.61 7.85 -0.29
N GLU A 67 8.96 9.09 -0.62
CA GLU A 67 8.75 9.65 -1.95
C GLU A 67 9.41 8.79 -3.03
N GLY A 68 8.69 8.57 -4.13
CA GLY A 68 9.20 7.82 -5.28
C GLY A 68 9.35 6.32 -5.08
N ARG A 69 8.96 5.76 -3.93
CA ARG A 69 9.04 4.30 -3.73
C ARG A 69 8.02 3.56 -4.60
N PRO A 70 8.44 2.52 -5.35
CA PRO A 70 7.55 1.77 -6.20
C PRO A 70 6.49 1.03 -5.38
N TYR A 71 5.27 0.97 -5.91
CA TYR A 71 4.20 0.17 -5.33
C TYR A 71 3.34 -0.49 -6.40
N ALA A 72 2.68 -1.57 -6.02
CA ALA A 72 1.65 -2.22 -6.78
C ALA A 72 0.41 -2.44 -5.92
N THR A 73 -0.73 -2.68 -6.56
CA THR A 73 -2.00 -2.97 -5.88
C THR A 73 -2.58 -4.28 -6.42
N ALA A 74 -3.14 -5.09 -5.53
CA ALA A 74 -3.87 -6.30 -5.86
C ALA A 74 -5.26 -6.21 -5.25
N ILE A 75 -6.23 -5.84 -6.09
CA ILE A 75 -7.58 -5.49 -5.65
C ILE A 75 -8.53 -6.62 -6.01
N ALA A 76 -9.11 -7.25 -4.99
CA ALA A 76 -10.19 -8.23 -5.20
C ALA A 76 -11.50 -7.45 -5.39
N ALA A 77 -11.81 -7.15 -6.65
CA ALA A 77 -12.94 -6.34 -7.07
C ALA A 77 -14.15 -7.18 -7.47
N GLY A 78 -15.36 -6.72 -7.10
CA GLY A 78 -16.61 -7.28 -7.64
C GLY A 78 -16.94 -6.76 -9.04
N SER A 79 -16.38 -5.60 -9.42
CA SER A 79 -16.62 -4.94 -10.72
C SER A 79 -15.30 -4.62 -11.45
N ASP A 80 -14.57 -3.57 -11.06
CA ASP A 80 -13.41 -3.09 -11.82
C ASP A 80 -12.18 -2.63 -11.02
N GLY A 81 -12.26 -2.49 -9.69
CA GLY A 81 -11.13 -2.17 -8.81
C GLY A 81 -10.56 -0.75 -8.94
N ARG A 82 -11.00 0.03 -9.94
CA ARG A 82 -10.35 1.28 -10.34
C ARG A 82 -10.50 2.39 -9.31
N GLY A 83 -11.63 2.42 -8.60
CA GLY A 83 -11.88 3.43 -7.57
C GLY A 83 -10.94 3.27 -6.36
N ALA A 84 -10.76 2.03 -5.90
CA ALA A 84 -9.79 1.72 -4.84
C ALA A 84 -8.35 1.99 -5.29
N GLN A 85 -7.98 1.63 -6.53
CA GLN A 85 -6.66 1.96 -7.09
C GLN A 85 -6.42 3.47 -7.12
N THR A 86 -7.36 4.25 -7.65
CA THR A 86 -7.26 5.72 -7.72
C THR A 86 -7.09 6.36 -6.35
N GLN A 87 -7.76 5.83 -5.32
CA GLN A 87 -7.59 6.31 -3.94
C GLN A 87 -6.19 6.03 -3.40
N ILE A 88 -5.66 4.82 -3.64
CA ILE A 88 -4.28 4.48 -3.26
C ILE A 88 -3.31 5.45 -3.92
N ASP A 89 -3.43 5.64 -5.23
CA ASP A 89 -2.53 6.47 -6.01
C ASP A 89 -2.46 7.90 -5.47
N ARG A 90 -3.61 8.47 -5.08
CA ARG A 90 -3.68 9.81 -4.47
C ARG A 90 -2.98 9.87 -3.11
N ILE A 91 -3.15 8.86 -2.27
CA ILE A 91 -2.53 8.82 -0.94
C ILE A 91 -1.01 8.67 -1.06
N VAL A 92 -0.54 7.72 -1.89
CA VAL A 92 0.89 7.46 -2.10
C VAL A 92 1.57 8.65 -2.76
N THR A 93 0.93 9.30 -3.75
CA THR A 93 1.43 10.56 -4.32
C THR A 93 1.52 11.64 -3.24
N GLY A 94 0.54 11.71 -2.35
CA GLY A 94 0.54 12.62 -1.20
C GLY A 94 1.72 12.43 -0.25
N TRP A 95 2.29 11.22 -0.14
CA TRP A 95 3.49 10.99 0.67
C TRP A 95 4.73 11.70 0.17
N GLY A 96 4.80 12.09 -1.10
CA GLY A 96 5.86 12.96 -1.61
C GLY A 96 5.84 14.36 -1.01
N GLY A 97 4.81 14.70 -0.21
CA GLY A 97 4.59 16.06 0.26
C GLY A 97 4.10 16.87 -0.92
N GLY A 98 2.79 16.89 -1.15
CA GLY A 98 2.17 17.61 -2.27
C GLY A 98 2.55 19.09 -2.31
N GLY A 99 3.67 19.40 -2.96
CA GLY A 99 3.96 20.65 -3.64
C GLY A 99 3.25 20.63 -4.98
N GLY A 100 1.92 20.63 -4.93
CA GLY A 100 1.03 20.92 -6.06
C GLY A 100 0.43 22.30 -5.89
N GLY A 101 1.27 23.33 -5.68
CA GLY A 101 0.90 24.71 -5.88
C GLY A 101 1.21 25.08 -7.32
N GLY A 102 0.17 25.21 -8.15
CA GLY A 102 0.23 26.06 -9.34
C GLY A 102 0.21 27.54 -8.98
#